data_AF-A0A6I3SBP2-F1
#
_entry.id   AF-A0A6I3SBP2-F1
#
_cell.length_a   1.000
_cell.length_b   1.000
_cell.length_c   1.000
_cell.angle_alpha   90.00
_cell.angle_beta   90.00
_cell.angle_gamma   90.00
#
_symmetry.space_group_name_H-M   'P 1'
#
loop_
_entity.id
_entity.type
_entity.pdbx_description
1 polymer ?
#
loop_
_entity_poly.entity_id
_entity_poly.type
_entity_poly.pdbx_seq_one_letter_code
_entity_poly.pdbx_strand_id
1 'polypeptide(L)' 'MADVLDYMVKVYAFLVKVGRRDLNTLPADYPIPVAEYLASQVEPQPQ' A
#
# COMPACT_ATOMS: atom_id res chain seq x y z
N MET A 1 13.01 -9.87 11.70
CA MET A 1 11.72 -9.26 11.32
C MET A 1 12.08 -7.89 10.78
N ALA A 2 11.74 -7.60 9.53
CA ALA A 2 12.00 -6.28 8.95
C ALA A 2 10.86 -5.37 9.38
N ASP A 3 11.17 -4.27 10.05
CA ASP A 3 10.14 -3.31 10.47
C ASP A 3 9.45 -2.73 9.22
N VAL A 4 8.11 -2.68 9.25
CA VAL A 4 7.34 -1.99 8.20
C VAL A 4 7.68 -0.51 8.29
N LEU A 5 8.22 0.02 7.20
CA LEU A 5 8.56 1.44 7.11
C LEU A 5 7.34 2.18 6.55
N ASP A 6 6.72 3.06 7.34
CA ASP A 6 5.50 3.78 6.95
C ASP A 6 5.62 4.51 5.61
N TYR A 7 6.79 5.06 5.29
CA TYR A 7 7.02 5.72 4.00
C TYR A 7 7.00 4.74 2.82
N MET A 8 7.40 3.48 3.03
CA MET A 8 7.36 2.42 2.01
C MET A 8 5.93 2.02 1.67
N VAL A 9 4.98 2.13 2.61
CA VAL A 9 3.55 1.89 2.32
C VAL A 9 3.07 2.85 1.22
N LYS A 10 3.39 4.14 1.31
CA LYS A 10 3.02 5.14 0.30
C LYS A 10 3.72 4.89 -1.05
N VAL A 11 5.00 4.50 -1.03
CA VAL A 11 5.75 4.18 -2.25
C VAL A 11 5.17 2.95 -2.94
N TYR A 12 4.93 1.87 -2.21
CA TYR A 12 4.34 0.66 -2.78
C TYR A 12 2.91 0.88 -3.25
N ALA A 13 2.10 1.63 -2.51
CA ALA A 13 0.77 2.02 -2.95
C ALA A 13 0.82 2.76 -4.30
N PHE A 14 1.74 3.71 -4.44
CA PHE A 14 1.94 4.42 -5.72
C PHE A 14 2.34 3.44 -6.83
N LEU A 15 3.35 2.59 -6.60
CA LEU A 15 3.83 1.62 -7.59
C LEU A 15 2.75 0.61 -8.02
N VAL A 16 1.91 0.17 -7.09
CA VAL A 16 0.75 -0.68 -7.39
C VAL A 16 -0.29 0.08 -8.22
N LYS A 17 -0.62 1.31 -7.82
CA LYS A 17 -1.58 2.17 -8.53
C LYS A 17 -1.17 2.46 -9.97
N VAL A 18 0.13 2.61 -10.24
CA VAL A 18 0.66 2.83 -11.61
C VAL A 18 0.99 1.53 -12.36
N GLY A 19 0.64 0.36 -11.80
CA GLY A 19 0.85 -0.95 -12.43
C GLY A 19 2.32 -1.36 -12.56
N ARG A 20 3.23 -0.74 -11.79
CA ARG A 20 4.67 -1.07 -11.75
C ARG A 20 5.00 -2.22 -10.79
N ARG A 21 4.08 -2.55 -9.89
CA ARG A 21 4.10 -3.73 -9.03
C ARG A 21 2.70 -4.28 -8.84
N ASP A 22 2.62 -5.56 -8.48
CA ASP A 22 1.39 -6.20 -8.01
C ASP A 22 1.43 -6.33 -6.48
N LEU A 23 0.26 -6.24 -5.83
CA LEU A 23 0.11 -6.38 -4.37
C LEU A 23 0.74 -7.67 -3.83
N ASN A 24 0.61 -8.79 -4.56
CA ASN A 24 1.14 -10.09 -4.15
C ASN A 24 2.66 -10.23 -4.34
N THR A 25 3.29 -9.27 -5.03
CA THR A 25 4.74 -9.25 -5.27
C THR A 25 5.51 -8.38 -4.26
N LEU A 26 4.79 -7.75 -3.33
CA LEU A 26 5.40 -6.96 -2.27
C LEU A 26 6.06 -7.87 -1.21
N PRO A 27 7.06 -7.37 -0.46
CA PRO A 27 7.60 -8.12 0.67
C PRO A 27 6.49 -8.44 1.67
N ALA A 28 6.59 -9.58 2.38
CA ALA A 28 5.50 -10.20 3.15
C ALA A 28 4.73 -9.25 4.09
N ASP A 29 5.40 -8.24 4.65
CA ASP A 29 4.81 -7.33 5.63
C ASP A 29 4.05 -6.14 5.01
N TYR A 30 4.05 -5.98 3.67
CA TYR A 30 3.51 -4.82 2.97
C TYR A 30 2.14 -4.97 2.27
N PRO A 31 1.67 -6.16 1.81
CA PRO A 31 0.40 -6.28 1.10
C PRO A 31 -0.79 -5.71 1.87
N ILE A 32 -0.90 -6.03 3.17
CA ILE A 32 -2.00 -5.58 4.03
C ILE A 32 -1.99 -4.06 4.20
N PRO A 33 -0.92 -3.41 4.73
CA PRO A 33 -0.94 -1.97 4.96
C PRO A 33 -1.06 -1.16 3.65
N VAL A 34 -0.54 -1.68 2.52
CA VAL A 34 -0.70 -1.03 1.21
C VAL A 34 -2.15 -1.12 0.73
N ALA A 35 -2.81 -2.26 0.90
CA ALA A 35 -4.21 -2.43 0.53
C ALA A 35 -5.11 -1.52 1.38
N GLU A 36 -4.89 -1.43 2.69
CA GLU A 36 -5.62 -0.54 3.59
C GLU A 36 -5.42 0.93 3.22
N TYR A 37 -4.17 1.33 2.96
CA TYR A 37 -3.89 2.69 2.49
C TYR A 37 -4.63 3.00 1.18
N LEU A 38 -4.57 2.11 0.18
CA LEU A 38 -5.29 2.28 -1.08
C LEU A 38 -6.81 2.36 -0.88
N ALA A 39 -7.39 1.55 0.01
CA ALA A 39 -8.82 1.61 0.34
C ALA A 39 -9.21 2.98 0.95
N SER A 40 -8.42 3.48 1.91
CA SER A 40 -8.64 4.80 2.52
C SER A 40 -8.57 5.98 1.54
N GLN A 41 -7.92 5.81 0.39
CA GLN A 41 -7.85 6.83 -0.66
C GLN A 41 -9.07 6.81 -1.59
N VAL A 42 -9.86 5.73 -1.57
CA VAL A 42 -11.07 5.54 -2.40
C VAL A 42 -12.34 5.82 -1.61
N GLU A 43 -12.34 5.51 -0.31
CA GLU A 43 -13.46 5.85 0.56
C GLU A 43 -13.66 7.37 0.58
N PRO A 44 -14.87 7.88 0.24
CA PRO A 44 -15.16 9.29 0.38
C PRO A 44 -15.04 9.61 1.86
N GLN A 45 -14.12 10.52 2.20
CA GLN A 45 -13.97 11.02 3.55
C GLN A 45 -15.36 11.45 4.05
N PRO A 46 -15.89 10.87 5.14
CA PRO A 46 -17.19 11.27 5.65
C PRO A 46 -17.14 12.79 5.90
N GLN A 47 -18.00 13.51 5.19
CA GLN A 47 -18.12 14.97 5.26
C GLN A 47 -18.57 15.42 6.64
#